data_AF-A0A969P6Y3-F1
#
_entry.id   AF-A0A969P6Y3-F1
#
_cell.length_a   1.000
_cell.length_b   1.000
_cell.length_c   1.000
_cell.angle_alpha   90.00
_cell.angle_beta   90.00
_cell.angle_gamma   90.00
#
_symmetry.space_group_name_H-M   'P 1'
#
loop_
_entity.id
_entity.type
_entity.pdbx_description
1 polymer ?
#
loop_
_entity_poly.entity_id
_entity_poly.type
_entity_poly.pdbx_seq_one_letter_code
_entity_poly.pdbx_strand_id
1 'polypeptide(L)'
;MAYQNSGSFRDFIDTERFFIAPVLQWNISDRTTLIVNFEYLNDNSFFDRGIPALSDGSLVLPITRTYSYPGLNDYTQTTYRVGYTFDHRFSDNWRIRNALSISSDKRGGSRTDIADLLIDNQFLPREFRDDESLTETYALQTDLIGKFQTGSIQHQLLLGFDLTRRSGIGRGGDAILPPFDIFNPNYDTPEITDFQPFSFAGSDRTNTLGIYVQDQSDRSA
;
A
#
# COMPACT_ATOMS: atom_id res chain seq x y z
N MET A 1 -6.31 -18.05 -0.67
CA MET A 1 -6.15 -17.76 0.77
C MET A 1 -4.73 -18.10 1.14
N ALA A 2 -4.06 -17.21 1.86
CA ALA A 2 -2.73 -17.42 2.40
C ALA A 2 -2.72 -16.96 3.86
N TYR A 3 -2.01 -17.70 4.69
CA TYR A 3 -1.69 -17.33 6.06
C TYR A 3 -0.18 -17.48 6.23
N GLN A 4 0.48 -16.46 6.73
CA GLN A 4 1.89 -16.48 7.06
C GLN A 4 2.02 -16.17 8.54
N ASN A 5 2.75 -17.02 9.25
CA ASN A 5 3.28 -16.75 10.58
C ASN A 5 4.75 -17.17 10.53
N SER A 6 5.64 -16.21 10.66
CA SER A 6 7.08 -16.45 10.58
C SER A 6 7.82 -15.56 11.58
N GLY A 7 8.70 -16.18 12.36
CA GLY A 7 9.70 -15.43 13.10
C GLY A 7 10.79 -14.88 12.18
N SER A 8 11.49 -13.86 12.67
CA SER A 8 12.62 -13.24 11.98
C SER A 8 13.95 -13.85 12.43
N PHE A 9 15.00 -13.62 11.64
CA PHE A 9 16.38 -13.80 12.11
C PHE A 9 16.77 -12.75 13.15
N ARG A 10 15.94 -11.72 13.33
CA ARG A 10 16.08 -10.69 14.34
C ARG A 10 15.24 -10.98 15.57
N ASP A 11 15.81 -10.71 16.74
CA ASP A 11 15.18 -10.93 18.04
C ASP A 11 13.87 -10.13 18.15
N PHE A 12 12.82 -10.73 18.73
CA PHE A 12 11.51 -10.11 19.01
C PHE A 12 10.69 -9.66 17.79
N ILE A 13 11.11 -10.00 16.57
CA ILE A 13 10.39 -9.63 15.35
C ILE A 13 9.67 -10.84 14.79
N ASP A 14 8.35 -10.74 14.77
CA ASP A 14 7.45 -11.70 14.13
C ASP A 14 6.63 -10.99 13.04
N THR A 15 6.07 -11.79 12.13
CA THR A 15 5.11 -11.31 11.14
C THR A 15 3.95 -12.28 11.06
N GLU A 16 2.74 -11.75 11.23
CA GLU A 16 1.50 -12.46 11.01
C GLU A 16 0.71 -11.78 9.90
N ARG A 17 0.39 -12.53 8.85
CA ARG A 17 -0.34 -12.01 7.69
C ARG A 17 -1.44 -12.97 7.28
N PHE A 18 -2.66 -12.45 7.18
CA PHE A 18 -3.79 -13.15 6.61
C PHE A 18 -4.21 -12.49 5.30
N PHE A 19 -4.41 -13.28 4.25
CA PHE A 19 -4.76 -12.80 2.93
C PHE A 19 -5.78 -13.69 2.23
N ILE A 20 -6.79 -13.09 1.61
CA ILE A 20 -7.72 -13.77 0.73
C ILE A 20 -8.11 -12.87 -0.44
N ALA A 21 -8.13 -13.43 -1.65
CA ALA A 21 -8.51 -12.70 -2.85
C ALA A 21 -9.35 -13.59 -3.80
N PRO A 22 -10.65 -13.76 -3.53
CA PRO A 22 -11.51 -14.53 -4.42
C PRO A 22 -11.79 -13.74 -5.70
N VAL A 23 -11.92 -14.48 -6.81
CA VAL A 23 -12.30 -13.94 -8.11
C VAL A 23 -13.41 -14.80 -8.69
N LEU A 24 -14.45 -14.16 -9.19
CA LEU A 24 -15.54 -14.80 -9.91
C LEU A 24 -15.57 -14.26 -11.34
N GLN A 25 -15.49 -15.15 -12.32
CA GLN A 25 -15.78 -14.83 -13.72
C GLN A 25 -17.15 -15.40 -14.07
N TRP A 26 -18.01 -14.54 -14.61
CA TRP A 26 -19.32 -14.89 -15.13
C TRP A 26 -19.40 -14.56 -16.63
N ASN A 27 -19.46 -15.61 -17.44
CA ASN A 27 -19.75 -15.50 -18.87
C ASN A 27 -21.27 -15.40 -19.04
N ILE A 28 -21.80 -14.18 -19.08
CA ILE A 28 -23.24 -13.91 -19.22
C ILE A 28 -23.75 -14.39 -20.59
N SER A 29 -22.90 -14.29 -21.62
CA SER A 29 -23.09 -14.88 -22.95
C SER A 29 -21.74 -15.04 -23.65
N ASP A 30 -21.73 -15.59 -24.87
CA ASP A 30 -20.52 -15.67 -25.72
C ASP A 30 -19.89 -14.31 -26.03
N ARG A 31 -20.62 -13.21 -25.81
CA ARG A 31 -20.20 -11.84 -26.08
C ARG A 31 -20.02 -10.99 -24.83
N THR A 32 -20.37 -11.49 -23.64
CA THR A 32 -20.42 -10.67 -22.43
C THR A 32 -19.79 -11.40 -21.27
N THR A 33 -18.75 -10.81 -20.70
CA THR A 33 -18.04 -11.34 -19.53
C THR A 33 -18.02 -10.30 -18.42
N LEU A 34 -18.35 -10.72 -17.22
CA LEU A 34 -18.18 -9.94 -16.00
C LEU A 34 -17.20 -10.69 -15.08
N ILE A 35 -16.14 -10.02 -14.67
CA ILE A 35 -15.21 -10.50 -13.65
C ILE A 35 -15.39 -9.63 -12.42
N VAL A 36 -15.59 -10.23 -11.25
CA VAL A 36 -15.65 -9.52 -9.97
C VAL A 36 -14.54 -10.07 -9.08
N ASN A 37 -13.78 -9.17 -8.47
CA ASN A 37 -12.67 -9.51 -7.59
C ASN A 37 -12.84 -8.82 -6.23
N PHE A 38 -12.43 -9.53 -5.19
CA PHE A 38 -12.29 -8.99 -3.85
C PHE A 38 -10.90 -9.34 -3.32
N GLU A 39 -10.37 -8.49 -2.45
CA GLU A 39 -9.11 -8.69 -1.74
C GLU A 39 -9.29 -8.23 -0.30
N TYR A 40 -8.82 -9.04 0.63
CA TYR A 40 -8.64 -8.67 2.02
C TYR A 40 -7.24 -9.08 2.47
N LEU A 41 -6.53 -8.12 3.06
CA LEU A 41 -5.24 -8.30 3.69
C LEU A 41 -5.33 -7.76 5.11
N ASN A 42 -4.88 -8.55 6.07
CA ASN A 42 -4.54 -8.09 7.40
C ASN A 42 -3.08 -8.47 7.65
N ASP A 43 -2.26 -7.47 7.97
CA ASP A 43 -0.82 -7.59 8.12
C ASP A 43 -0.42 -6.98 9.45
N ASN A 44 0.10 -7.82 10.34
CA ASN A 44 0.69 -7.44 11.61
C ASN A 44 2.19 -7.75 11.50
N SER A 45 2.97 -6.71 11.26
CA SER A 45 4.42 -6.83 11.11
C SER A 45 5.12 -5.87 12.05
N PHE A 46 6.23 -6.33 12.62
CA PHE A 46 7.03 -5.48 13.48
C PHE A 46 7.66 -4.33 12.69
N PHE A 47 7.52 -3.10 13.19
CA PHE A 47 8.17 -1.95 12.58
C PHE A 47 9.65 -1.91 12.95
N ASP A 48 10.49 -2.40 12.04
CA ASP A 48 11.93 -2.50 12.24
C ASP A 48 12.70 -1.62 11.24
N ARG A 49 13.49 -0.67 11.76
CA ARG A 49 14.30 0.27 10.98
C ARG A 49 15.66 -0.31 10.57
N GLY A 50 16.00 -1.52 10.98
CA GLY A 50 17.28 -2.13 10.61
C GLY A 50 18.37 -1.98 11.67
N ILE A 51 19.63 -2.00 11.22
CA ILE A 51 20.82 -1.84 12.04
C ILE A 51 21.30 -0.39 11.89
N PRO A 52 21.51 0.36 12.99
CA PRO A 52 22.07 1.70 12.93
C PRO A 52 23.45 1.72 12.26
N ALA A 53 23.71 2.75 11.46
CA ALA A 53 25.03 2.98 10.89
C ALA A 53 25.90 3.73 11.91
N LEU A 54 27.10 3.23 12.15
CA LEU A 54 28.12 3.92 12.95
C LEU A 54 28.84 4.96 12.08
N SER A 55 29.29 6.07 12.68
CA SER A 55 29.91 7.17 11.93
C SER A 55 31.24 6.79 11.27
N ASP A 56 31.91 5.75 11.76
CA ASP A 56 33.14 5.19 11.20
C ASP A 56 32.87 4.16 10.07
N GLY A 57 31.60 3.86 9.78
CA GLY A 57 31.19 2.88 8.78
C GLY A 57 31.39 1.42 9.18
N SER A 58 31.76 1.13 10.42
CA SER A 58 31.99 -0.23 10.89
C SER A 58 30.66 -1.01 11.03
N LEU A 59 30.73 -2.32 10.77
CA LEU A 59 29.58 -3.25 10.81
C LEU A 59 29.72 -4.25 11.97
N VAL A 60 30.00 -3.73 13.17
CA VAL A 60 30.26 -4.54 14.37
C VAL A 60 29.00 -4.95 15.15
N LEU A 61 27.86 -4.38 14.77
CA LEU A 61 26.57 -4.61 15.40
C LEU A 61 25.97 -5.96 14.97
N PRO A 62 25.48 -6.81 15.91
CA PRO A 62 24.91 -8.11 15.56
C PRO A 62 23.70 -7.99 14.65
N ILE A 63 23.70 -8.75 13.54
CA ILE A 63 22.58 -8.72 12.57
C ILE A 63 21.27 -9.25 13.15
N THR A 64 21.33 -10.13 14.15
CA THR A 64 20.16 -10.69 14.82
C THR A 64 19.56 -9.75 15.86
N ARG A 65 20.28 -8.71 16.30
CA ARG A 65 19.81 -7.86 17.40
C ARG A 65 18.80 -6.85 16.89
N THR A 66 17.71 -6.65 17.63
CA THR A 66 16.76 -5.56 17.37
C THR A 66 17.18 -4.30 18.13
N TYR A 67 17.18 -3.16 17.44
CA TYR A 67 17.46 -1.84 18.00
C TYR A 67 16.15 -1.08 18.14
N SER A 68 15.23 -1.62 18.92
CA SER A 68 13.85 -1.14 19.15
C SER A 68 13.31 -1.60 20.49
N TYR A 69 12.24 -0.97 20.97
CA TYR A 69 11.49 -1.41 22.14
C TYR A 69 10.35 -2.33 21.68
N PRO A 70 10.49 -3.67 21.79
CA PRO A 70 9.52 -4.58 21.22
C PRO A 70 8.14 -4.53 21.87
N GLY A 71 8.07 -4.12 23.14
CA GLY A 71 6.80 -3.94 23.86
C GLY A 71 5.96 -2.74 23.40
N LEU A 72 6.49 -1.90 22.49
CA LEU A 72 5.83 -0.69 21.99
C LEU A 72 5.47 -0.79 20.50
N ASN A 73 5.27 -2.01 19.98
CA ASN A 73 4.92 -2.22 18.58
C ASN A 73 3.64 -3.06 18.43
N ASP A 74 2.58 -2.41 17.99
CA ASP A 74 1.31 -3.06 17.57
C ASP A 74 0.84 -2.50 16.20
N TYR A 75 1.77 -1.98 15.41
CA TYR A 75 1.47 -1.40 14.10
C TYR A 75 0.90 -2.45 13.14
N THR A 76 -0.29 -2.18 12.61
CA THR A 76 -0.99 -3.08 11.69
C THR A 76 -1.39 -2.37 10.40
N GLN A 77 -1.57 -3.16 9.35
CA GLN A 77 -2.17 -2.73 8.09
C GLN A 77 -3.37 -3.63 7.77
N THR A 78 -4.48 -3.00 7.38
CA THR A 78 -5.65 -3.69 6.84
C THR A 78 -6.01 -3.09 5.49
N THR A 79 -6.07 -3.91 4.45
CA THR A 79 -6.42 -3.50 3.09
C THR A 79 -7.67 -4.26 2.63
N TYR A 80 -8.63 -3.52 2.09
CA TYR A 80 -9.75 -4.04 1.33
C TYR A 80 -9.64 -3.56 -0.11
N ARG A 81 -9.86 -4.45 -1.08
CA ARG A 81 -10.10 -4.05 -2.48
C ARG A 81 -11.30 -4.78 -3.02
N VAL A 82 -12.12 -4.08 -3.79
CA VAL A 82 -13.22 -4.67 -4.55
C VAL A 82 -13.21 -4.05 -5.93
N GLY A 83 -13.46 -4.87 -6.95
CA GLY A 83 -13.49 -4.38 -8.30
C GLY A 83 -14.30 -5.27 -9.22
N TYR A 84 -14.56 -4.74 -10.40
CA TYR A 84 -15.06 -5.54 -11.50
C TYR A 84 -14.43 -5.13 -12.82
N THR A 85 -14.45 -6.04 -13.78
CA THR A 85 -14.24 -5.77 -15.20
C THR A 85 -15.42 -6.34 -15.97
N PHE A 86 -16.08 -5.49 -16.73
CA PHE A 86 -17.15 -5.82 -17.67
C PHE A 86 -16.62 -5.66 -19.09
N ASP A 87 -16.70 -6.72 -19.90
CA ASP A 87 -16.38 -6.69 -21.33
C ASP A 87 -17.62 -7.15 -22.12
N HIS A 88 -18.03 -6.35 -23.09
CA HIS A 88 -19.14 -6.66 -23.97
C HIS A 88 -18.78 -6.38 -25.42
N ARG A 89 -18.92 -7.40 -26.27
CA ARG A 89 -18.79 -7.30 -27.72
C ARG A 89 -20.15 -7.04 -28.36
N PHE A 90 -20.36 -5.84 -28.88
CA PHE A 90 -21.55 -5.53 -29.68
C PHE A 90 -21.51 -6.27 -31.03
N SER A 91 -20.31 -6.41 -31.60
CA SER A 91 -20.01 -7.16 -32.83
C SER A 91 -18.56 -7.65 -32.80
N ASP A 92 -18.09 -8.26 -33.89
CA ASP A 92 -16.67 -8.63 -34.03
C ASP A 92 -15.74 -7.40 -34.14
N ASN A 93 -16.30 -6.24 -34.51
CA ASN A 93 -15.55 -5.01 -34.73
C ASN A 93 -15.65 -4.01 -33.57
N TRP A 94 -16.65 -4.14 -32.69
CA TRP A 94 -16.93 -3.15 -31.66
C TRP A 94 -17.14 -3.81 -30.31
N ARG A 95 -16.42 -3.32 -29.30
CA ARG A 95 -16.57 -3.73 -27.91
C ARG A 95 -16.45 -2.56 -26.95
N ILE A 96 -17.09 -2.71 -25.80
CA ILE A 96 -16.89 -1.84 -24.64
C ILE A 96 -16.24 -2.62 -23.52
N ARG A 97 -15.29 -1.98 -22.84
CA ARG A 97 -14.73 -2.46 -21.58
C ARG A 97 -15.00 -1.40 -20.51
N ASN A 98 -15.49 -1.82 -19.36
CA ASN A 98 -15.62 -0.97 -18.19
C ASN A 98 -14.97 -1.67 -16.99
N ALA A 99 -14.20 -0.93 -16.21
CA ALA A 99 -13.52 -1.46 -15.04
C ALA A 99 -13.67 -0.50 -13.86
N LEU A 100 -14.02 -1.04 -12.70
CA LEU A 100 -14.09 -0.32 -11.43
C LEU A 100 -13.12 -0.96 -10.45
N SER A 101 -12.40 -0.14 -9.70
CA SER A 101 -11.59 -0.53 -8.56
C SER A 101 -11.87 0.41 -7.39
N ILE A 102 -12.19 -0.16 -6.24
CA ILE A 102 -12.34 0.54 -4.96
C ILE A 102 -11.36 -0.11 -3.99
N SER A 103 -10.58 0.71 -3.29
CA SER A 103 -9.68 0.23 -2.24
C SER A 103 -9.72 1.11 -1.00
N SER A 104 -9.63 0.47 0.16
CA SER A 104 -9.48 1.10 1.46
C SER A 104 -8.25 0.49 2.12
N ASP A 105 -7.29 1.33 2.50
CA ASP A 105 -6.05 0.94 3.16
C ASP A 105 -5.96 1.69 4.47
N LYS A 106 -6.05 0.95 5.58
CA LYS A 106 -5.93 1.47 6.92
C LYS A 106 -4.62 0.97 7.53
N ARG A 107 -3.82 1.88 8.08
CA ARG A 107 -2.57 1.54 8.77
C ARG A 107 -2.52 2.29 10.07
N GLY A 108 -2.10 1.64 11.15
CA GLY A 108 -1.95 2.35 12.41
C GLY A 108 -1.60 1.46 13.57
N GLY A 109 -1.38 2.13 14.69
CA GLY A 109 -0.90 1.57 15.94
C GLY A 109 0.33 2.31 16.44
N SER A 110 0.78 1.86 17.59
CA SER A 110 2.04 2.22 18.20
C SER A 110 3.24 1.56 17.54
N ARG A 111 4.33 2.31 17.48
CA ARG A 111 5.66 1.83 17.09
C ARG A 111 6.72 2.70 17.75
N THR A 112 7.95 2.19 17.78
CA THR A 112 9.12 3.02 18.10
C THR A 112 9.86 3.41 16.82
N ASP A 113 10.12 4.69 16.62
CA ASP A 113 10.88 5.21 15.49
C ASP A 113 12.21 5.86 15.95
N ILE A 114 13.05 6.26 14.99
CA ILE A 114 14.31 6.97 15.23
C ILE A 114 13.99 8.47 15.31
N ALA A 115 14.33 9.10 16.43
CA ALA A 115 14.07 10.52 16.65
C ALA A 115 15.17 11.42 16.08
N ASP A 116 16.43 10.97 16.10
CA ASP A 116 17.58 11.76 15.67
C ASP A 116 18.79 10.86 15.33
N LEU A 117 19.88 11.48 14.89
CA LEU A 117 21.17 10.86 14.64
C LEU A 117 21.74 10.19 15.91
N LEU A 118 22.57 9.18 15.68
CA LEU A 118 23.25 8.45 16.74
C LEU A 118 24.18 9.37 17.55
N ILE A 119 24.09 9.29 18.88
CA ILE A 119 24.90 10.06 19.83
C ILE A 119 26.09 9.20 20.25
N ASP A 120 27.30 9.76 20.13
CA ASP A 120 28.56 9.14 20.56
C ASP A 120 28.79 7.72 20.03
N ASN A 121 28.24 7.40 18.85
CA ASN A 121 28.23 6.05 18.27
C ASN A 121 27.64 4.96 19.20
N GLN A 122 26.85 5.32 20.22
CA GLN A 122 26.34 4.38 21.22
C GLN A 122 24.84 4.51 21.45
N PHE A 123 24.34 5.73 21.61
CA PHE A 123 22.96 5.96 22.00
C PHE A 123 22.14 6.40 20.80
N LEU A 124 21.13 5.60 20.45
CA LEU A 124 20.20 5.88 19.37
C LEU A 124 18.99 6.64 19.94
N PRO A 125 18.79 7.93 19.62
CA PRO A 125 17.60 8.66 20.06
C PRO A 125 16.33 8.04 19.49
N ARG A 126 15.34 7.81 20.35
CA ARG A 126 14.09 7.13 20.01
C ARG A 126 12.89 7.98 20.32
N GLU A 127 11.83 7.71 19.59
CA GLU A 127 10.51 8.24 19.86
C GLU A 127 9.49 7.12 19.77
N PHE A 128 8.49 7.21 20.61
CA PHE A 128 7.25 6.48 20.47
C PHE A 128 6.36 7.24 19.48
N ARG A 129 5.72 6.53 18.58
CA ARG A 129 4.67 7.06 17.72
C ARG A 129 3.44 6.22 17.89
N ASP A 130 2.30 6.87 18.04
CA ASP A 130 0.99 6.25 17.90
C ASP A 130 0.24 7.03 16.83
N ASP A 131 0.11 6.43 15.65
CA ASP A 131 -0.54 7.06 14.52
C ASP A 131 -1.45 6.09 13.77
N GLU A 132 -2.43 6.67 13.09
CA GLU A 132 -3.38 5.98 12.25
C GLU A 132 -3.61 6.78 10.98
N SER A 133 -3.69 6.08 9.85
CA SER A 133 -4.03 6.62 8.55
C SER A 133 -5.04 5.75 7.83
N LEU A 134 -5.89 6.38 7.03
CA LEU A 134 -6.85 5.75 6.14
C LEU A 134 -6.71 6.39 4.76
N THR A 135 -6.43 5.58 3.75
CA THR A 135 -6.46 5.98 2.35
C THR A 135 -7.57 5.23 1.63
N GLU A 136 -8.44 5.97 0.95
CA GLU A 136 -9.47 5.42 0.08
C GLU A 136 -9.22 5.83 -1.36
N THR A 137 -9.43 4.91 -2.30
CA THR A 137 -9.28 5.18 -3.74
C THR A 137 -10.42 4.54 -4.50
N TYR A 138 -11.05 5.32 -5.37
CA TYR A 138 -12.08 4.92 -6.31
C TYR A 138 -11.55 5.22 -7.71
N ALA A 139 -11.54 4.22 -8.59
CA ALA A 139 -11.08 4.34 -9.97
C ALA A 139 -12.06 3.66 -10.91
N LEU A 140 -12.54 4.39 -11.92
CA LEU A 140 -13.42 3.89 -12.97
C LEU A 140 -12.77 4.18 -14.32
N GLN A 141 -12.74 3.19 -15.21
CA GLN A 141 -12.27 3.35 -16.58
C GLN A 141 -13.30 2.78 -17.55
N THR A 142 -13.57 3.49 -18.64
CA THR A 142 -14.41 3.00 -19.74
C THR A 142 -13.70 3.19 -21.06
N ASP A 143 -13.62 2.11 -21.83
CA ASP A 143 -13.00 2.05 -23.15
C ASP A 143 -14.01 1.57 -24.19
N LEU A 144 -14.17 2.33 -25.27
CA LEU A 144 -14.77 1.89 -26.51
C LEU A 144 -13.66 1.54 -27.50
N ILE A 145 -13.65 0.30 -27.98
CA ILE A 145 -12.67 -0.20 -28.94
C ILE A 145 -13.39 -0.60 -30.21
N GLY A 146 -12.96 -0.02 -31.33
CA GLY A 146 -13.59 -0.17 -32.63
C GLY A 146 -12.58 -0.49 -33.73
N LYS A 147 -12.96 -1.38 -34.65
CA LYS A 147 -12.21 -1.69 -35.86
C LYS A 147 -12.99 -1.26 -37.09
N PHE A 148 -12.35 -0.54 -38.00
CA PHE A 148 -12.94 -0.13 -39.28
C PHE A 148 -11.85 0.01 -40.35
N GLN A 149 -12.26 0.23 -41.60
CA GLN A 149 -11.33 0.36 -42.72
C GLN A 149 -11.61 1.65 -43.49
N THR A 150 -10.56 2.36 -43.90
CA THR A 150 -10.64 3.46 -44.88
C THR A 150 -9.77 3.11 -46.09
N GLY A 151 -10.41 2.71 -47.20
CA GLY A 151 -9.68 2.22 -48.37
C GLY A 151 -8.84 0.97 -48.05
N SER A 152 -7.51 1.06 -48.20
CA SER A 152 -6.56 -0.02 -47.88
C SER A 152 -5.98 0.07 -46.46
N ILE A 153 -6.46 0.99 -45.63
CA ILE A 153 -5.97 1.21 -44.28
C ILE A 153 -6.97 0.61 -43.28
N GLN A 154 -6.50 -0.30 -42.44
CA GLN A 154 -7.24 -0.83 -41.30
C GLN A 154 -6.96 0.01 -40.07
N HIS A 155 -8.01 0.37 -39.34
CA HIS A 155 -7.96 1.19 -38.14
C HIS A 155 -8.40 0.38 -36.92
N GLN A 156 -7.71 0.58 -35.80
CA GLN A 156 -8.19 0.22 -34.48
C GLN A 156 -8.22 1.48 -33.61
N LEU A 157 -9.43 1.99 -33.40
CA LEU A 157 -9.70 3.14 -32.55
C LEU A 157 -9.92 2.67 -31.10
N LEU A 158 -9.31 3.39 -30.18
CA LEU A 158 -9.57 3.38 -28.75
C LEU A 158 -10.00 4.78 -28.33
N LEU A 159 -11.22 4.89 -27.83
CA LEU A 159 -11.74 6.09 -27.17
C LEU A 159 -12.06 5.71 -25.73
N GLY A 160 -11.57 6.47 -24.77
CA GLY A 160 -11.85 6.18 -23.38
C GLY A 160 -11.75 7.37 -22.45
N PHE A 161 -12.20 7.14 -21.23
CA PHE A 161 -12.05 8.07 -20.12
C PHE A 161 -11.83 7.31 -18.82
N ASP A 162 -11.15 7.97 -17.90
CA ASP A 162 -10.90 7.48 -16.55
C ASP A 162 -11.28 8.54 -15.51
N LEU A 163 -11.85 8.09 -14.41
CA LEU A 163 -12.19 8.89 -13.25
C LEU A 163 -11.48 8.29 -12.04
N THR A 164 -10.73 9.11 -11.31
CA THR A 164 -10.17 8.69 -10.03
C THR A 164 -10.49 9.67 -8.93
N ARG A 165 -10.77 9.15 -7.74
CA ARG A 165 -10.84 9.89 -6.50
C ARG A 165 -9.98 9.18 -5.48
N ARG A 166 -9.00 9.88 -4.93
CA ARG A 166 -8.20 9.44 -3.80
C ARG A 166 -8.43 10.38 -2.63
N SER A 167 -8.65 9.84 -1.44
CA SER A 167 -8.69 10.61 -0.20
C SER A 167 -7.84 9.94 0.87
N GLY A 168 -7.16 10.75 1.66
CA GLY A 168 -6.40 10.31 2.82
C GLY A 168 -6.79 11.12 4.05
N ILE A 169 -6.76 10.47 5.20
CA ILE A 169 -6.81 11.11 6.51
C ILE A 169 -5.81 10.43 7.42
N GLY A 170 -5.14 11.21 8.26
CA GLY A 170 -4.22 10.70 9.26
C GLY A 170 -4.31 11.48 10.56
N ARG A 171 -4.00 10.81 11.66
CA ARG A 171 -3.87 11.41 12.99
C ARG A 171 -2.80 10.65 13.77
N GLY A 172 -2.21 11.28 14.76
CA GLY A 172 -1.34 10.57 15.66
C GLY A 172 -0.76 11.46 16.74
N GLY A 173 0.37 11.01 17.26
CA GLY A 173 1.20 11.75 18.17
C GLY A 173 2.51 11.03 18.38
N ASP A 174 3.42 11.72 19.02
CA ASP A 174 4.74 11.20 19.36
C ASP A 174 5.10 11.53 20.80
N ALA A 175 6.07 10.79 21.32
CA ALA A 175 6.72 11.08 22.58
C ALA A 175 8.20 10.71 22.46
N ILE A 176 9.08 11.58 22.95
CA ILE A 176 10.51 11.25 23.01
C ILE A 176 10.72 10.15 24.06
N LEU A 177 11.49 9.13 23.70
CA LEU A 177 11.88 8.05 24.59
C LEU A 177 13.33 8.23 25.05
N PRO A 178 13.73 7.57 26.16
CA PRO A 178 15.13 7.47 26.51
C PRO A 178 15.97 6.91 25.34
N PRO A 179 17.16 7.49 25.06
CA PRO A 179 18.04 6.99 24.03
C PRO A 179 18.39 5.51 24.26
N PHE A 180 18.37 4.73 23.19
CA PHE A 180 18.58 3.29 23.21
C PHE A 180 20.07 2.97 23.07
N ASP A 181 20.67 2.31 24.05
CA ASP A 181 22.07 1.85 23.94
C ASP A 181 22.16 0.66 22.98
N ILE A 182 22.85 0.85 21.85
CA ILE A 182 22.96 -0.16 20.79
C ILE A 182 23.95 -1.28 21.15
N PHE A 183 24.91 -1.03 22.05
CA PHE A 183 25.87 -2.04 22.47
C PHE A 183 25.35 -2.87 23.65
N ASN A 184 24.56 -2.25 24.53
CA ASN A 184 23.91 -2.89 25.67
C ASN A 184 22.39 -2.60 25.74
N PRO A 185 21.58 -3.20 24.84
CA PRO A 185 20.14 -2.96 24.79
C PRO A 185 19.41 -3.29 26.09
N ASN A 186 18.55 -2.38 26.55
CA ASN A 186 17.49 -2.68 27.50
C ASN A 186 16.13 -2.70 26.77
N TYR A 187 15.43 -3.83 26.82
CA TYR A 187 14.15 -4.03 26.14
C TYR A 187 12.93 -3.80 27.05
N ASP A 188 13.15 -3.42 28.32
CA ASP A 188 12.07 -2.97 29.19
C ASP A 188 11.32 -1.82 28.54
N THR A 189 9.99 -1.85 28.63
CA THR A 189 9.15 -0.83 28.02
C THR A 189 9.26 0.46 28.84
N PRO A 190 9.82 1.56 28.28
CA PRO A 190 9.87 2.82 28.98
C PRO A 190 8.46 3.37 29.19
N GLU A 191 8.27 4.13 30.26
CA GLU A 191 7.04 4.88 30.45
C GLU A 191 6.93 5.96 29.36
N ILE A 192 5.76 6.05 28.72
CA ILE A 192 5.48 7.07 27.71
C ILE A 192 5.08 8.35 28.44
N THR A 193 6.03 9.25 28.61
CA THR A 193 5.80 10.59 29.17
C THR A 193 5.67 11.62 28.06
N ASP A 194 4.94 12.71 28.32
CA ASP A 194 4.87 13.89 27.43
C ASP A 194 4.36 13.64 26.00
N PHE A 195 3.44 12.70 25.79
CA PHE A 195 2.82 12.46 24.48
C PHE A 195 2.22 13.72 23.87
N GLN A 196 2.73 14.13 22.71
CA GLN A 196 2.27 15.27 21.94
C GLN A 196 1.39 14.79 20.79
N PRO A 197 0.07 15.03 20.82
CA PRO A 197 -0.78 14.72 19.69
C PRO A 197 -0.47 15.68 18.54
N PHE A 198 -0.31 15.15 17.33
CA PHE A 198 -0.38 15.94 16.11
C PHE A 198 -1.50 15.41 15.24
N SER A 199 -2.38 16.32 14.81
CA SER A 199 -3.18 16.02 13.63
C SER A 199 -2.26 16.16 12.43
N PHE A 200 -2.07 15.11 11.64
CA PHE A 200 -1.66 15.32 10.25
C PHE A 200 -2.79 16.14 9.63
N ALA A 201 -2.66 17.47 9.62
CA ALA A 201 -3.76 18.40 9.37
C ALA A 201 -4.26 18.39 7.91
N GLY A 202 -3.98 17.35 7.14
CA GLY A 202 -4.44 17.19 5.77
C GLY A 202 -5.41 16.02 5.66
N SER A 203 -6.70 16.30 5.55
CA SER A 203 -7.52 15.46 4.68
C SER A 203 -7.10 15.84 3.26
N ASP A 204 -6.33 15.00 2.57
CA ASP A 204 -6.03 15.23 1.16
C ASP A 204 -7.12 14.57 0.33
N ARG A 205 -7.55 15.26 -0.74
CA ARG A 205 -8.47 14.68 -1.72
C ARG A 205 -8.05 15.11 -3.11
N THR A 206 -7.75 14.13 -3.94
CA THR A 206 -7.43 14.34 -5.36
C THR A 206 -8.53 13.73 -6.20
N ASN A 207 -9.00 14.50 -7.19
CA ASN A 207 -9.92 14.01 -8.21
C ASN A 207 -9.24 14.20 -9.57
N THR A 208 -9.27 13.17 -10.41
CA THR A 208 -8.70 13.21 -11.75
C THR A 208 -9.73 12.71 -12.75
N LEU A 209 -9.80 13.40 -13.89
CA LEU A 209 -10.51 12.99 -15.08
C LEU A 209 -9.48 12.94 -16.21
N GLY A 210 -9.36 11.79 -16.86
CA GLY A 210 -8.65 11.64 -18.12
C GLY A 210 -9.62 11.31 -19.25
N ILE A 211 -9.36 11.85 -20.42
CA ILE A 211 -10.05 11.52 -21.67
C ILE A 211 -8.97 11.29 -22.71
N TYR A 212 -9.07 10.21 -23.46
CA TYR A 212 -8.06 9.84 -24.45
C TYR A 212 -8.66 9.26 -25.71
N VAL A 213 -7.93 9.47 -26.81
CA VAL A 213 -8.17 8.88 -28.12
C VAL A 213 -6.84 8.35 -28.64
N GLN A 214 -6.88 7.15 -29.20
CA GLN A 214 -5.77 6.52 -29.89
C GLN A 214 -6.29 5.82 -31.14
N ASP A 215 -5.61 5.99 -32.27
CA ASP A 215 -5.84 5.20 -33.47
C ASP A 215 -4.55 4.45 -33.83
N GLN A 216 -4.66 3.15 -34.09
CA GLN A 216 -3.62 2.36 -34.73
C GLN A 216 -4.04 2.08 -36.17
N SER A 217 -3.19 2.44 -37.13
CA SER A 217 -3.45 2.29 -38.55
C SER A 217 -2.42 1.37 -39.21
N ASP A 218 -2.89 0.32 -39.89
CA ASP A 218 -2.06 -0.62 -40.65
C ASP A 218 -2.51 -0.66 -42.12
N ARG A 219 -1.55 -0.68 -43.06
CA ARG A 219 -1.85 -0.79 -44.49
C ARG A 219 -1.83 -2.27 -44.90
N SER A 220 -2.91 -2.76 -45.50
CA SER A 220 -2.90 -4.10 -46.10
C SER A 220 -1.94 -4.11 -47.29
N ALA A 221 -0.99 -5.05 -47.29
CA ALA A 221 -0.04 -5.27 -48.38
C ALA A 221 -0.73 -5.63 -49.71
#